data_AF-M0JNJ2-F1
#
_entry.id   AF-M0JNJ2-F1
#
_cell.length_a   1.000
_cell.length_b   1.000
_cell.length_c   1.000
_cell.angle_alpha   90.00
_cell.angle_beta   90.00
_cell.angle_gamma   90.00
#
_symmetry.space_group_name_H-M   'P 1'
#
loop_
_entity.id
_entity.type
_entity.pdbx_description
1 polymer ?
#
loop_
_entity_poly.entity_id
_entity_poly.type
_entity_poly.pdbx_seq_one_letter_code
_entity_poly.pdbx_strand_id
1 'polypeptide(L)'
;MARRWEPKDPEQISSETPLWNLIARTRPSELCFEVEVAEIQTAGYDPGTALELFDGRAEMIHLRDVASAGFLSGYENVPHGDGIVEMDCIIEAATRTGVDWIVYENELDSDPNQKIEEGASLLDRIIAESQSSSESETALQATQS
;
A
#
# COMPACT_ATOMS: atom_id res chain seq x y z
N MET A 1 17.23 28.28 18.44
CA MET A 1 17.83 27.44 17.38
C MET A 1 16.70 26.82 16.59
N ALA A 2 16.55 27.19 15.31
CA ALA A 2 15.60 26.49 14.44
C ALA A 2 16.10 25.04 14.28
N ARG A 3 15.25 24.06 14.58
CA ARG A 3 15.55 22.67 14.20
C ARG A 3 15.70 22.68 12.68
N ARG A 4 16.89 22.34 12.19
CA ARG A 4 17.08 22.01 10.79
C ARG A 4 16.15 20.84 10.50
N TRP A 5 15.19 21.06 9.61
CA TRP A 5 14.35 19.97 9.14
C TRP A 5 15.25 19.06 8.32
N GLU A 6 15.52 17.88 8.84
CA GLU A 6 16.13 16.82 8.06
C GLU A 6 15.00 16.05 7.39
N PRO A 7 15.11 15.79 6.07
CA PRO A 7 14.19 14.89 5.39
C PRO A 7 14.18 13.56 6.14
N LYS A 8 12.99 13.02 6.42
CA LYS A 8 12.87 11.66 6.93
C LYS A 8 13.20 10.70 5.81
N ASP A 9 13.88 9.61 6.14
CA ASP A 9 13.92 8.44 5.29
C ASP A 9 12.51 7.81 5.31
N PRO A 10 11.81 7.70 4.17
CA PRO A 10 10.45 7.16 4.13
C PRO A 10 10.38 5.69 4.58
N GLU A 11 11.49 4.94 4.48
CA GLU A 11 11.56 3.55 4.95
C GLU A 11 11.73 3.46 6.48
N GLN A 12 12.21 4.53 7.13
CA GLN A 12 12.46 4.55 8.57
C GLN A 12 11.28 5.10 9.37
N ILE A 13 10.39 4.22 9.81
CA ILE A 13 9.24 4.59 10.65
C ILE A 13 9.67 4.87 12.09
N SER A 14 9.33 6.06 12.60
CA SER A 14 9.65 6.46 13.97
C SER A 14 8.89 5.63 15.01
N SER A 15 9.60 5.24 16.08
CA SER A 15 9.01 4.54 17.23
C SER A 15 8.04 5.41 18.05
N GLU A 16 7.94 6.70 17.75
CA GLU A 16 7.03 7.64 18.42
C GLU A 16 5.64 7.71 17.76
N THR A 17 5.42 7.06 16.61
CA THR A 17 4.10 7.09 15.95
C THR A 17 3.05 6.32 16.77
N PRO A 18 1.77 6.72 16.72
CA PRO A 18 0.69 5.93 17.31
C PRO A 18 0.61 4.52 16.74
N LEU A 19 0.79 4.38 15.42
CA LEU A 19 0.81 3.09 14.72
C LEU A 19 1.92 2.17 15.27
N TRP A 20 3.15 2.67 15.38
CA TRP A 20 4.25 1.91 15.97
C TRP A 20 3.94 1.48 17.40
N ASN A 21 3.36 2.36 18.21
CA ASN A 21 3.00 2.01 19.59
C ASN A 21 1.94 0.91 19.66
N LEU A 22 0.99 0.86 18.73
CA LEU A 22 0.05 -0.25 18.63
C LEU A 22 0.79 -1.55 18.27
N ILE A 23 1.60 -1.53 17.21
CA ILE A 23 2.39 -2.68 16.76
C ILE A 23 3.28 -3.22 17.88
N ALA A 24 4.05 -2.35 18.55
CA ALA A 24 5.06 -2.74 19.52
C ALA A 24 4.49 -3.14 20.90
N ARG A 25 3.25 -2.76 21.22
CA ARG A 25 2.66 -2.96 22.55
C ARG A 25 1.50 -3.96 22.59
N THR A 26 1.11 -4.51 21.45
CA THR A 26 0.07 -5.56 21.38
C THR A 26 0.66 -6.85 20.81
N ARG A 27 0.07 -8.00 21.19
CA ARG A 27 0.44 -9.30 20.61
C ARG A 27 -0.37 -9.58 19.34
N PRO A 28 0.15 -10.38 18.39
CA PRO A 28 -0.61 -10.83 17.22
C PRO A 28 -1.97 -11.45 17.54
N SER A 29 -2.09 -12.17 18.65
CA SER A 29 -3.35 -12.79 19.07
C SER A 29 -4.40 -11.79 19.58
N GLU A 30 -4.06 -10.52 19.76
CA GLU A 30 -4.92 -9.50 20.39
C GLU A 30 -5.36 -8.40 19.41
N LEU A 31 -4.60 -8.17 18.34
CA LEU A 31 -4.84 -7.08 17.41
C LEU A 31 -4.31 -7.45 16.02
N CYS A 32 -5.20 -7.32 15.04
CA CYS A 32 -4.90 -7.29 13.62
C CYS A 32 -5.15 -5.88 13.08
N PHE A 33 -4.64 -5.61 11.89
CA PHE A 33 -4.70 -4.30 11.25
C PHE A 33 -5.42 -4.38 9.90
N GLU A 34 -6.26 -3.38 9.67
CA GLU A 34 -6.79 -2.97 8.37
C GLU A 34 -6.11 -1.64 8.05
N VAL A 35 -5.31 -1.61 6.98
CA VAL A 35 -4.35 -0.54 6.73
C VAL A 35 -4.68 0.20 5.44
N GLU A 36 -4.87 1.51 5.54
CA GLU A 36 -4.95 2.40 4.39
C GLU A 36 -3.55 2.88 4.00
N VAL A 37 -3.11 2.52 2.79
CA VAL A 37 -1.75 2.79 2.30
C VAL A 37 -1.53 4.25 1.94
N ALA A 38 -2.59 4.94 1.49
CA ALA A 38 -2.50 6.37 1.21
C ALA A 38 -2.21 7.17 2.48
N GLU A 39 -2.75 6.79 3.64
CA GLU A 39 -2.47 7.50 4.90
C GLU A 39 -1.01 7.31 5.35
N ILE A 40 -0.40 6.16 5.06
CA ILE A 40 1.02 5.94 5.31
C ILE A 40 1.86 6.82 4.38
N GLN A 41 1.50 6.87 3.10
CA GLN A 41 2.16 7.70 2.09
C GLN A 41 2.10 9.19 2.46
N THR A 42 0.92 9.70 2.85
CA THR A 42 0.73 11.12 3.20
C THR A 42 1.41 11.49 4.53
N ALA A 43 1.60 10.52 5.43
CA ALA A 43 2.42 10.67 6.62
C ALA A 43 3.94 10.74 6.32
N GLY A 44 4.33 10.51 5.07
CA GLY A 44 5.70 10.59 4.57
C GLY A 44 6.52 9.31 4.78
N TYR A 45 5.86 8.16 4.84
CA TYR A 45 6.51 6.85 4.93
C TYR A 45 6.18 6.00 3.71
N ASP A 46 7.06 5.06 3.39
CA ASP A 46 6.85 4.08 2.32
C ASP A 46 5.86 2.99 2.78
N PRO A 47 4.68 2.85 2.14
CA PRO A 47 3.68 1.87 2.55
C PRO A 47 4.16 0.43 2.39
N GLY A 48 4.93 0.12 1.33
CA GLY A 48 5.44 -1.23 1.10
C GLY A 48 6.35 -1.72 2.22
N THR A 49 7.24 -0.85 2.70
CA THR A 49 8.12 -1.10 3.85
C THR A 49 7.33 -1.14 5.15
N ALA A 50 6.33 -0.26 5.31
CA ALA A 50 5.47 -0.25 6.49
C ALA A 50 4.74 -1.58 6.70
N LEU A 51 4.37 -2.28 5.62
CA LEU A 51 3.70 -3.57 5.70
C LEU A 51 4.52 -4.63 6.44
N GLU A 52 5.85 -4.57 6.36
CA GLU A 52 6.75 -5.48 7.07
C GLU A 52 6.67 -5.32 8.59
N LEU A 53 6.36 -4.12 9.09
CA LEU A 53 6.29 -3.85 10.53
C LEU A 53 5.12 -4.55 11.21
N PHE A 54 4.07 -4.86 10.46
CA PHE A 54 2.91 -5.55 11.03
C PHE A 54 3.22 -7.00 11.39
N ASP A 55 4.30 -7.59 10.86
CA ASP A 55 4.76 -8.95 11.19
C ASP A 55 3.63 -9.99 11.01
N GLY A 56 3.00 -9.96 9.83
CA GLY A 56 1.88 -10.84 9.46
C GLY A 56 0.55 -10.52 10.13
N ARG A 57 0.39 -9.32 10.73
CA ARG A 57 -0.86 -8.89 11.40
C ARG A 57 -1.74 -7.96 10.56
N ALA A 58 -1.34 -7.64 9.34
CA ALA A 58 -2.19 -6.88 8.42
C ALA A 58 -3.10 -7.86 7.68
N GLU A 59 -4.34 -8.02 8.14
CA GLU A 59 -5.33 -8.91 7.48
C GLU A 59 -5.83 -8.28 6.18
N MET A 60 -5.87 -6.95 6.12
CA MET A 60 -6.43 -6.23 4.99
C MET A 60 -5.66 -4.94 4.74
N ILE A 61 -5.51 -4.60 3.46
CA ILE A 61 -5.07 -3.28 3.02
C ILE A 61 -6.11 -2.64 2.10
N HIS A 62 -6.22 -1.33 2.18
CA HIS A 62 -7.01 -0.53 1.25
C HIS A 62 -6.04 0.16 0.28
N LEU A 63 -6.35 0.04 -1.00
CA LEU A 63 -5.69 0.76 -2.07
C LEU A 63 -6.57 1.96 -2.40
N ARG A 64 -6.10 3.14 -2.00
CA ARG A 64 -6.61 4.43 -2.45
C ARG A 64 -5.41 5.22 -2.96
N ASP A 65 -5.64 6.03 -4.00
CA ASP A 65 -4.60 6.88 -4.54
C ASP A 65 -4.80 8.35 -4.13
N VAL A 66 -3.67 9.04 -3.98
CA VAL A 66 -3.62 10.43 -3.57
C VAL A 66 -2.58 11.19 -4.38
N ALA A 67 -2.83 12.47 -4.64
CA ALA A 67 -1.86 13.37 -5.23
C ALA A 67 -1.60 14.57 -4.30
N SER A 68 -0.45 15.24 -4.44
CA SER A 68 -0.21 16.46 -3.70
C SER A 68 -1.11 17.59 -4.21
N ALA A 69 -1.94 18.14 -3.33
CA ALA A 69 -2.75 19.33 -3.59
C ALA A 69 -1.95 20.65 -3.44
N GLY A 70 -0.61 20.54 -3.32
CA GLY A 70 0.31 21.64 -3.06
C GLY A 70 0.77 21.74 -1.61
N PHE A 71 1.89 22.44 -1.39
CA PHE A 71 2.61 22.48 -0.11
C PHE A 71 1.74 22.91 1.10
N LEU A 72 0.77 23.80 0.88
CA LEU A 72 -0.11 24.30 1.95
C LEU A 72 -1.42 23.52 2.09
N SER A 73 -1.77 22.70 1.11
CA SER A 73 -3.05 22.00 1.02
C SER A 73 -2.93 20.51 1.33
N GLY A 74 -1.71 19.97 1.38
CA GLY A 74 -1.47 18.56 1.69
C GLY A 74 -1.74 17.67 0.49
N TYR A 75 -2.65 16.71 0.66
CA TYR A 75 -2.96 15.67 -0.31
C TYR A 75 -4.46 15.59 -0.56
N GLU A 76 -4.84 15.18 -1.77
CA GLU A 76 -6.22 14.96 -2.17
C GLU A 76 -6.39 13.60 -2.85
N ASN A 77 -7.61 13.04 -2.75
CA ASN A 77 -7.98 11.81 -3.44
C ASN A 77 -7.94 12.01 -4.95
N VAL A 78 -7.42 11.01 -5.66
CA VAL A 78 -7.40 10.97 -7.11
C VAL A 78 -7.76 9.57 -7.61
N PRO A 79 -8.13 9.40 -8.89
CA PRO A 79 -8.35 8.07 -9.44
C PRO A 79 -7.11 7.19 -9.29
N HIS A 80 -7.30 5.87 -9.21
CA HIS A 80 -6.19 4.94 -9.13
C HIS A 80 -5.24 5.08 -10.32
N GLY A 81 -3.95 5.24 -10.04
CA GLY A 81 -2.90 5.39 -11.04
C GLY A 81 -2.60 6.84 -11.44
N ASP A 82 -3.41 7.80 -10.97
CA ASP A 82 -3.18 9.23 -11.21
C ASP A 82 -2.41 9.91 -10.07
N GLY A 83 -2.17 9.21 -8.95
CA GLY A 83 -1.51 9.76 -7.78
C GLY A 83 -0.07 9.30 -7.60
N ILE A 84 0.35 9.22 -6.33
CA ILE A 84 1.74 8.95 -5.92
C ILE A 84 1.91 7.65 -5.15
N VAL A 85 0.84 6.87 -5.00
CA VAL A 85 0.88 5.57 -4.33
C VAL A 85 1.28 4.52 -5.35
N GLU A 86 2.44 3.89 -5.15
CA GLU A 86 2.97 2.85 -6.04
C GLU A 86 2.22 1.52 -5.84
N MET A 87 1.05 1.39 -6.45
CA MET A 87 0.10 0.29 -6.24
C MET A 87 0.73 -1.09 -6.45
N ASP A 88 1.49 -1.26 -7.53
CA ASP A 88 2.08 -2.57 -7.86
C ASP A 88 3.11 -2.99 -6.81
N CYS A 89 3.96 -2.06 -6.35
CA CYS A 89 4.91 -2.32 -5.27
C CYS A 89 4.20 -2.67 -3.95
N ILE A 90 3.07 -2.03 -3.67
CA ILE A 90 2.26 -2.30 -2.48
C ILE A 90 1.60 -3.69 -2.56
N ILE A 91 1.06 -4.07 -3.72
CA ILE A 91 0.46 -5.38 -3.95
C ILE A 91 1.51 -6.49 -3.80
N GLU A 92 2.72 -6.28 -4.33
CA GLU A 92 3.85 -7.19 -4.15
C GLU A 92 4.25 -7.32 -2.68
N ALA A 93 4.37 -6.19 -1.98
CA ALA A 93 4.68 -6.17 -0.55
C ALA A 93 3.60 -6.89 0.27
N ALA A 94 2.32 -6.61 0.02
CA ALA A 94 1.18 -7.24 0.68
C ALA A 94 1.18 -8.76 0.49
N THR A 95 1.42 -9.22 -0.75
CA THR A 95 1.55 -10.64 -1.07
C THR A 95 2.69 -11.29 -0.30
N ARG A 96 3.86 -10.65 -0.26
CA ARG A 96 5.03 -11.15 0.46
C ARG A 96 4.85 -11.18 1.98
N THR A 97 4.14 -10.20 2.54
CA THR A 97 3.88 -10.10 3.99
C THR A 97 2.68 -10.93 4.45
N GLY A 98 1.97 -11.57 3.51
CA GLY A 98 0.85 -12.46 3.81
C GLY A 98 -0.43 -11.73 4.20
N VAL A 99 -0.72 -10.58 3.57
CA VAL A 99 -2.01 -9.90 3.69
C VAL A 99 -3.09 -10.75 3.03
N ASP A 100 -4.24 -10.94 3.70
CA ASP A 100 -5.32 -11.78 3.18
C ASP A 100 -6.19 -11.05 2.14
N TRP A 101 -6.45 -9.75 2.35
CA TRP A 101 -7.36 -8.96 1.52
C TRP A 101 -6.73 -7.67 1.00
N ILE A 102 -6.86 -7.43 -0.30
CA ILE A 102 -6.55 -6.16 -0.95
C ILE A 102 -7.87 -5.56 -1.41
N VAL A 103 -8.21 -4.39 -0.88
CA VAL A 103 -9.48 -3.70 -1.15
C VAL A 103 -9.24 -2.50 -2.04
N TYR A 104 -9.91 -2.46 -3.19
CA TYR A 104 -10.00 -1.26 -4.01
C TYR A 104 -10.89 -0.23 -3.31
N GLU A 105 -10.33 0.95 -3.00
CA GLU A 105 -11.04 2.05 -2.35
C GLU A 105 -11.03 3.32 -3.21
N ASN A 106 -12.22 3.89 -3.45
CA ASN A 106 -12.37 5.13 -4.20
C ASN A 106 -13.35 6.08 -3.48
N GLU A 107 -12.79 7.13 -2.88
CA GLU A 107 -13.53 8.16 -2.14
C GLU A 107 -13.98 9.35 -2.99
N LEU A 108 -13.76 9.36 -4.30
CA LEU A 108 -14.17 10.46 -5.17
C LEU A 108 -15.70 10.55 -5.29
N ASP A 109 -16.23 11.74 -5.55
CA ASP A 109 -17.65 11.93 -5.88
C ASP A 109 -17.91 11.57 -7.35
N SER A 110 -17.67 10.30 -7.70
CA SER A 110 -17.90 9.71 -9.02
C SER A 110 -19.03 8.68 -8.99
N ASP A 111 -19.50 8.26 -10.17
CA ASP A 111 -20.59 7.29 -10.28
C ASP A 111 -20.25 5.96 -9.60
N PRO A 112 -21.14 5.39 -8.75
CA PRO A 112 -20.85 4.14 -8.05
C PRO A 112 -20.60 2.93 -8.97
N ASN A 113 -21.24 2.86 -10.15
CA ASN A 113 -20.99 1.75 -11.07
C ASN A 113 -19.62 1.89 -11.72
N GLN A 114 -19.23 3.12 -12.08
CA GLN A 114 -17.89 3.40 -12.57
C GLN A 114 -16.81 2.92 -11.56
N LYS A 115 -17.01 3.17 -10.27
CA LYS A 115 -16.08 2.69 -9.22
C LYS A 115 -15.95 1.17 -9.20
N ILE A 116 -17.06 0.44 -9.36
CA ILE A 116 -17.08 -1.02 -9.40
C ILE A 116 -16.33 -1.53 -10.65
N GLU A 117 -16.57 -0.90 -11.81
CA GLU A 117 -15.92 -1.26 -13.07
C GLU A 117 -14.40 -1.01 -13.03
N GLU A 118 -13.97 0.11 -12.44
CA GLU A 118 -12.55 0.43 -12.23
C GLU A 118 -11.88 -0.58 -11.29
N GLY A 119 -12.51 -0.91 -10.16
CA GLY A 119 -12.00 -1.93 -9.24
C GLY A 119 -11.91 -3.32 -9.86
N ALA A 120 -12.91 -3.72 -10.65
CA ALA A 120 -12.86 -4.98 -11.41
C ALA A 120 -11.73 -4.99 -12.44
N SER A 121 -11.52 -3.87 -13.14
CA SER A 121 -10.44 -3.73 -14.11
C SER A 121 -9.05 -3.82 -13.47
N LEU A 122 -8.88 -3.25 -12.27
CA LEU A 122 -7.64 -3.39 -11.49
C LEU A 122 -7.38 -4.85 -11.12
N LEU A 123 -8.40 -5.57 -10.64
CA LEU A 123 -8.28 -6.98 -10.31
C LEU A 123 -7.89 -7.84 -11.52
N ASP A 124 -8.55 -7.64 -12.66
CA ASP A 124 -8.25 -8.36 -13.91
C ASP A 124 -6.79 -8.13 -14.35
N ARG A 125 -6.29 -6.90 -14.23
CA ARG A 125 -4.90 -6.55 -14.52
C ARG A 125 -3.92 -7.31 -13.62
N ILE A 126 -4.13 -7.27 -12.31
CA ILE A 126 -3.25 -7.94 -11.32
C ILE A 126 -3.21 -9.46 -11.57
N ILE A 127 -4.36 -10.07 -11.87
CA ILE A 127 -4.44 -11.50 -12.19
C ILE A 127 -3.63 -11.80 -13.47
N ALA A 128 -3.78 -11.00 -14.52
CA ALA A 128 -3.06 -11.20 -15.77
C ALA A 128 -1.54 -11.09 -15.59
N GLU A 129 -1.06 -10.10 -14.83
CA GLU A 129 0.36 -9.89 -14.50
C GLU A 129 0.93 -11.05 -13.67
N SER A 130 0.15 -11.57 -12.73
CA SER A 130 0.54 -12.73 -11.91
C SER A 130 0.73 -14.00 -12.73
N GLN A 131 -0.14 -14.25 -13.72
CA GLN A 131 0.00 -15.42 -14.61
C GLN A 131 1.22 -15.29 -15.55
N SER A 132 1.43 -14.10 -16.11
CA SER A 132 2.60 -13.81 -16.96
C SER A 132 3.93 -14.03 -16.24
N SER A 133 4.02 -13.62 -14.98
CA SER A 133 5.21 -13.79 -14.14
C SER A 133 5.51 -15.27 -13.87
N SER A 134 4.47 -16.06 -13.56
CA SER A 134 4.57 -17.52 -13.35
C SER A 134 5.03 -18.28 -14.61
N GLU A 135 4.49 -17.93 -15.78
CA GLU A 135 4.90 -18.52 -17.06
C GLU A 135 6.36 -18.19 -17.40
N SER A 136 6.79 -16.96 -17.13
CA SER A 136 8.16 -16.50 -17.36
C SER A 136 9.17 -17.20 -16.45
N GLU A 137 8.85 -17.39 -15.17
CA GLU A 137 9.71 -18.12 -14.22
C GLU A 137 9.87 -19.60 -14.61
N THR A 138 8.78 -20.23 -15.05
CA THR A 138 8.78 -21.62 -15.54
C THR A 138 9.69 -21.77 -16.77
N ALA A 139 9.62 -20.83 -17.72
CA ALA A 139 10.45 -20.83 -18.93
C ALA A 139 11.95 -20.65 -18.61
N LEU A 140 12.27 -19.79 -17.63
CA LEU A 140 13.65 -19.57 -17.16
C LEU A 140 14.24 -20.82 -16.50
N GLN A 141 13.46 -21.55 -15.70
CA GLN A 141 13.92 -22.80 -15.07
C GLN A 141 14.16 -23.92 -16.10
N ALA A 142 13.31 -24.01 -17.14
CA ALA A 142 13.44 -25.00 -18.20
C ALA A 142 14.68 -24.81 -19.11
N THR A 143 15.21 -23.59 -19.20
CA THR A 143 16.40 -23.27 -20.03
C THR A 143 17.72 -23.38 -19.27
N GLN A 144 17.68 -23.48 -17.94
CA GLN A 144 18.85 -23.66 -17.07
C GLN A 144 19.11 -25.12 -16.69
N SER A 145 18.31 -26.07 -17.21
CA SER A 145 18.42 -27.52 -17.00
C SER A 145 18.98 -28.23 -18.24
#